data_AF-A0A132BCG8-F1
#
_entry.id   AF-A0A132BCG8-F1
#
_cell.length_a   1.000
_cell.length_b   1.000
_cell.length_c   1.000
_cell.angle_alpha   90.00
_cell.angle_beta   90.00
_cell.angle_gamma   90.00
#
_symmetry.space_group_name_H-M   'P 1'
#
loop_
_entity.id
_entity.type
_entity.pdbx_description
1 polymer ?
#
loop_
_entity_poly.entity_id
_entity_poly.type
_entity_poly.pdbx_seq_one_letter_code
_entity_poly.pdbx_strand_id
1 'polypeptide(L)'
;MTTSPGFPTVVHTGPTALPPTTIAASGPAPTIHLHRCSFGTCTKRFKRPTDLARHQYTVHLNMTGRLCPIAGCPKSQGRGYSRADKVTEHLWKKHGDLGYRKA
;
A
#
# COMPACT_ATOMS: atom_id res chain seq x y z
N MET A 1 -41.75 -7.26 -28.30
CA MET A 1 -40.53 -7.30 -29.14
C MET A 1 -39.36 -7.19 -28.17
N THR A 2 -38.89 -8.33 -27.67
CA THR A 2 -37.96 -8.41 -26.54
C THR A 2 -36.63 -8.90 -27.06
N THR A 3 -35.63 -8.01 -27.15
CA THR A 3 -34.28 -8.40 -27.56
C THR A 3 -33.37 -8.29 -26.35
N SER A 4 -33.10 -9.44 -25.75
CA SER A 4 -32.11 -9.64 -24.69
C SER A 4 -30.71 -9.67 -25.29
N PRO A 5 -29.73 -8.91 -24.77
CA PRO A 5 -28.32 -9.14 -25.09
C PRO A 5 -27.73 -10.20 -24.15
N GLY A 6 -27.32 -11.33 -24.72
CA GLY A 6 -26.54 -12.36 -24.04
C GLY A 6 -25.14 -11.84 -23.70
N PHE A 7 -24.77 -11.94 -22.43
CA PHE A 7 -23.40 -11.67 -21.98
C PHE A 7 -22.57 -12.95 -22.02
N PRO A 8 -21.35 -12.92 -22.58
CA PRO A 8 -20.47 -14.08 -22.58
C PRO A 8 -19.94 -14.36 -21.17
N THR A 9 -20.09 -15.61 -20.74
CA THR A 9 -19.54 -16.19 -19.51
C THR A 9 -18.01 -16.12 -19.54
N VAL A 10 -17.42 -15.25 -18.71
CA VAL A 10 -15.96 -15.24 -18.48
C VAL A 10 -15.62 -16.40 -17.56
N VAL A 11 -14.98 -17.42 -18.11
CA VAL A 11 -14.32 -18.50 -17.37
C VAL A 11 -12.97 -18.00 -16.87
N HIS A 12 -12.84 -17.75 -15.57
CA HIS A 12 -11.53 -17.59 -14.94
C HIS A 12 -10.97 -18.96 -14.56
N THR A 13 -10.08 -19.47 -15.40
CA THR A 13 -9.25 -20.64 -15.15
C THR A 13 -8.03 -20.26 -14.30
N GLY A 14 -7.82 -21.02 -13.22
CA GLY A 14 -6.49 -21.34 -12.69
C GLY A 14 -5.96 -20.48 -11.53
N PRO A 15 -5.86 -21.03 -10.30
CA PRO A 15 -4.89 -20.55 -9.33
C PRO A 15 -3.48 -20.94 -9.80
N THR A 16 -2.69 -19.94 -10.19
CA THR A 16 -1.26 -20.10 -10.45
C THR A 16 -0.57 -20.54 -9.16
N ALA A 17 -0.17 -21.81 -9.10
CA ALA A 17 0.65 -22.35 -8.04
C ALA A 17 1.96 -21.56 -7.93
N LEU A 18 2.19 -20.93 -6.79
CA LEU A 18 3.48 -20.36 -6.41
C LEU A 18 4.37 -21.52 -5.93
N PRO A 19 5.56 -21.74 -6.52
CA PRO A 19 6.55 -22.63 -5.92
C PRO A 19 7.17 -21.99 -4.67
N PRO A 20 7.39 -22.72 -3.56
CA PRO A 20 8.31 -22.28 -2.53
C PRO A 20 9.74 -22.55 -3.00
N THR A 21 10.37 -21.60 -3.67
CA THR A 21 11.81 -21.68 -3.95
C THR A 21 12.58 -21.33 -2.68
N THR A 22 12.80 -22.34 -1.84
CA THR A 22 13.84 -22.31 -0.80
C THR A 22 15.17 -22.62 -1.46
N ILE A 23 16.04 -21.62 -1.65
CA ILE A 23 17.47 -21.87 -1.84
C ILE A 23 18.24 -20.84 -1.02
N ALA A 24 18.91 -21.33 0.02
CA ALA A 24 19.86 -20.59 0.83
C ALA A 24 21.09 -20.23 -0.02
N ALA A 25 21.32 -18.94 -0.22
CA ALA A 25 22.54 -18.44 -0.86
C ALA A 25 23.61 -18.20 0.21
N SER A 26 24.43 -19.21 0.45
CA SER A 26 25.70 -19.09 1.18
C SER A 26 26.81 -18.65 0.21
N GLY A 27 26.78 -17.39 -0.20
CA GLY A 27 27.85 -16.74 -0.97
C GLY A 27 28.29 -15.45 -0.25
N PRO A 28 29.53 -14.96 -0.46
CA PRO A 28 29.95 -13.68 0.11
C PRO A 28 28.96 -12.61 -0.34
N ALA A 29 28.31 -11.96 0.63
CA ALA A 29 27.22 -11.02 0.40
C ALA A 29 27.67 -9.98 -0.66
N PRO A 30 26.89 -9.75 -1.72
CA PRO A 30 27.19 -8.64 -2.61
C PRO A 30 27.26 -7.37 -1.76
N THR A 31 28.30 -6.57 -1.94
CA THR A 31 28.42 -5.25 -1.33
C THR A 31 27.37 -4.34 -1.97
N ILE A 32 26.10 -4.57 -1.64
CA ILE A 32 24.98 -3.77 -2.10
C ILE A 32 25.16 -2.40 -1.47
N HIS A 33 25.42 -1.40 -2.31
CA HIS A 33 25.41 -0.01 -1.89
C HIS A 33 23.98 0.36 -1.44
N LEU A 34 23.72 0.29 -0.14
CA LEU A 34 22.43 0.68 0.41
C LEU A 34 22.29 2.20 0.38
N HIS A 35 21.18 2.67 -0.21
CA HIS A 35 20.78 4.06 -0.20
C HIS A 35 20.32 4.46 1.20
N ARG A 36 21.08 5.35 1.85
CA ARG A 36 20.80 5.87 3.19
C ARG A 36 19.87 7.07 3.11
N CYS A 37 18.86 7.12 3.97
CA CYS A 37 18.07 8.33 4.12
C CYS A 37 18.95 9.48 4.63
N SER A 38 18.93 10.64 3.96
CA SER A 38 19.70 11.83 4.37
C SER A 38 18.96 12.73 5.37
N PHE A 39 17.79 12.34 5.87
CA PHE A 39 17.10 13.10 6.91
C PHE A 39 17.80 12.88 8.27
N GLY A 40 18.13 13.98 8.95
CA GLY A 40 19.17 14.03 9.99
C GLY A 40 19.13 12.98 11.10
N THR A 41 17.95 12.52 11.52
CA THR A 41 17.79 11.49 12.57
C THR A 41 17.42 10.11 12.04
N CYS A 42 17.35 9.92 10.72
CA CYS A 42 16.87 8.69 10.12
C CYS A 42 18.00 7.72 9.80
N THR A 43 18.00 6.56 10.48
CA THR A 43 19.01 5.50 10.30
C THR A 43 18.63 4.47 9.23
N LYS A 44 17.53 4.69 8.50
CA LYS A 44 17.02 3.72 7.52
C LYS A 44 17.85 3.70 6.25
N ARG A 45 18.11 2.48 5.76
CA ARG A 45 18.86 2.18 4.55
C ARG A 45 18.06 1.25 3.66
N PHE A 46 18.04 1.49 2.35
CA PHE A 46 17.24 0.75 1.39
C PHE A 46 18.12 0.19 0.28
N LYS A 47 17.77 -1.00 -0.23
CA LYS A 47 18.48 -1.62 -1.36
C LYS A 47 18.18 -0.93 -2.69
N ARG A 48 17.06 -0.20 -2.79
CA ARG A 48 16.60 0.45 -4.01
C ARG A 48 16.34 1.93 -3.77
N PRO A 49 16.62 2.80 -4.75
CA PRO A 49 16.36 4.24 -4.64
C PRO A 49 14.85 4.55 -4.57
N THR A 50 14.00 3.76 -5.22
CA THR A 50 12.54 3.91 -5.19
C THR A 50 11.97 3.72 -3.79
N ASP A 51 12.52 2.77 -3.04
CA ASP A 51 12.15 2.54 -1.64
C ASP A 51 12.57 3.71 -0.73
N LEU A 52 13.76 4.28 -0.98
CA LEU A 52 14.23 5.47 -0.27
C LEU A 52 13.35 6.69 -0.56
N ALA A 53 13.00 6.94 -1.82
CA ALA A 53 12.13 8.04 -2.20
C ALA A 53 10.77 7.90 -1.50
N ARG A 54 10.14 6.73 -1.58
CA ARG A 54 8.88 6.43 -0.87
C ARG A 54 9.01 6.65 0.64
N HIS A 55 10.11 6.23 1.24
CA HIS A 55 10.39 6.45 2.64
C HIS A 55 10.48 7.95 2.99
N GLN A 56 11.19 8.74 2.20
CA GLN A 56 11.29 10.19 2.40
C GLN A 56 9.91 10.85 2.29
N TYR A 57 9.17 10.57 1.22
CA TYR A 57 7.84 11.15 0.99
C TYR A 57 6.85 10.84 2.13
N THR A 58 6.91 9.63 2.70
CA THR A 58 5.93 9.17 3.71
C THR A 58 6.34 9.49 5.15
N VAL A 59 7.62 9.35 5.49
CA VAL A 59 8.13 9.48 6.87
C VAL A 59 8.56 10.91 7.19
N HIS A 60 9.15 11.59 6.22
CA HIS A 60 9.78 12.89 6.43
C HIS A 60 8.98 14.04 5.82
N LEU A 61 8.55 13.92 4.57
CA LEU A 61 7.78 14.97 3.90
C LEU A 61 6.27 14.91 4.20
N ASN A 62 5.75 13.76 4.65
CA ASN A 62 4.31 13.53 4.88
C ASN A 62 3.37 13.93 3.74
N MET A 63 3.91 14.10 2.53
CA MET A 63 3.19 14.61 1.36
C MET A 63 2.16 13.61 0.81
N THR A 64 2.12 12.38 1.35
CA THR A 64 1.18 11.33 0.97
C THR A 64 0.20 10.98 2.08
N GLY A 65 -0.01 11.89 3.04
CA GLY A 65 -1.05 11.74 4.06
C GLY A 65 -2.43 11.73 3.40
N ARG A 66 -2.96 10.56 3.08
CA ARG A 66 -4.36 10.42 2.63
C ARG A 66 -5.23 10.66 3.87
N LEU A 67 -5.90 11.80 3.90
CA LEU A 67 -6.80 12.18 4.99
C LEU A 67 -8.10 11.40 4.87
N CYS A 68 -8.79 11.21 6.00
CA CYS A 68 -10.14 10.69 5.95
C CYS A 68 -11.05 11.71 5.21
N PRO A 69 -11.86 11.30 4.21
CA PRO A 69 -12.75 12.22 3.50
C PRO A 69 -13.96 12.67 4.33
N ILE A 70 -14.18 12.10 5.53
CA ILE A 70 -15.29 12.47 6.41
C ILE A 70 -14.99 13.77 7.14
N ALA A 71 -15.80 14.80 6.89
CA ALA A 71 -15.77 16.05 7.62
C ALA A 71 -16.07 15.82 9.11
N GLY A 72 -15.22 16.36 9.99
CA GLY A 72 -15.32 16.15 11.45
C GLY A 72 -14.61 14.89 11.98
N CYS A 73 -14.01 14.07 11.13
CA CYS A 73 -13.18 12.96 11.61
C CYS A 73 -11.84 13.50 12.16
N PRO A 74 -11.37 13.08 13.36
CA PRO A 74 -10.09 13.53 13.91
C PRO A 74 -8.87 13.15 13.05
N LYS A 75 -9.05 12.23 12.09
CA LYS A 75 -8.04 11.81 11.10
C LYS A 75 -8.24 12.43 9.71
N SER A 76 -9.19 13.37 9.56
CA SER A 76 -9.33 14.22 8.36
C SER A 76 -8.47 15.48 8.43
N GLN A 77 -7.90 15.80 9.60
CA GLN A 77 -6.99 16.92 9.80
C GLN A 77 -5.62 16.44 10.32
N GLY A 78 -4.53 16.99 9.78
CA GLY A 78 -3.16 16.71 10.22
C GLY A 78 -2.36 15.77 9.31
N ARG A 79 -1.55 14.87 9.90
CA ARG A 79 -0.53 14.06 9.18
C ARG A 79 -1.10 13.01 8.21
N GLY A 80 -2.42 12.78 8.22
CA GLY A 80 -3.11 11.78 7.39
C GLY A 80 -2.57 10.35 7.54
N TYR A 81 -3.08 9.44 6.72
CA TYR A 81 -2.55 8.08 6.65
C TYR A 81 -1.47 7.99 5.58
N SER A 82 -0.37 7.32 5.89
CA SER A 82 0.73 7.09 4.94
C SER A 82 0.38 6.13 3.80
N ARG A 83 -0.70 5.33 3.93
CA ARG A 83 -1.15 4.34 2.94
C ARG A 83 -2.67 4.27 2.83
N ALA A 84 -3.16 4.06 1.61
CA ALA A 84 -4.59 3.94 1.31
C ALA A 84 -5.25 2.75 2.05
N ASP A 85 -4.53 1.65 2.25
CA ASP A 85 -5.04 0.47 2.98
C ASP A 85 -5.51 0.85 4.40
N LYS A 86 -4.76 1.76 5.05
CA LYS A 86 -5.06 2.23 6.41
C LYS A 86 -6.19 3.24 6.43
N VAL A 87 -6.39 3.96 5.33
CA VAL A 87 -7.57 4.79 5.12
C VAL A 87 -8.78 3.88 5.00
N THR A 88 -8.79 2.92 4.08
CA THR A 88 -9.91 1.97 3.89
C THR A 88 -10.24 1.21 5.18
N GLU A 89 -9.22 0.73 5.91
CA GLU A 89 -9.42 0.07 7.21
C GLU A 89 -10.07 0.99 8.24
N HIS A 90 -9.67 2.26 8.25
CA HIS A 90 -10.28 3.26 9.10
C HIS A 90 -11.71 3.56 8.69
N LEU A 91 -12.00 3.70 7.40
CA LEU A 91 -13.34 3.98 6.90
C LEU A 91 -14.31 2.88 7.32
N TRP A 92 -13.99 1.60 7.18
CA TRP A 92 -14.94 0.57 7.62
C TRP A 92 -15.05 0.44 9.15
N LYS A 93 -14.00 0.77 9.91
CA LYS A 93 -14.02 0.64 11.39
C LYS A 93 -14.68 1.82 12.09
N LYS A 94 -14.55 3.02 11.53
CA LYS A 94 -15.01 4.29 12.14
C LYS A 94 -16.16 4.93 11.38
N HIS A 95 -16.36 4.55 10.13
CA HIS A 95 -17.40 5.08 9.24
C HIS A 95 -18.15 3.93 8.53
N GLY A 96 -18.13 2.72 9.09
CA GLY A 96 -18.89 1.58 8.53
C GLY A 96 -20.38 1.87 8.44
N ASP A 97 -20.90 2.65 9.39
CA ASP A 97 -22.30 3.10 9.47
C ASP A 97 -22.68 4.10 8.37
N LEU A 98 -21.69 4.73 7.72
CA LEU A 98 -21.89 5.66 6.59
C LEU A 98 -21.84 4.95 5.22
N GLY A 99 -21.91 3.61 5.21
CA GLY A 99 -21.91 2.80 3.98
C GLY A 99 -20.52 2.33 3.53
N TYR A 100 -19.45 2.66 4.26
CA TYR A 100 -18.11 2.17 3.98
C TYR A 100 -17.88 0.78 4.57
N ARG A 101 -18.70 -0.22 4.22
CA ARG A 101 -18.44 -1.61 4.63
C ARG A 101 -17.45 -2.27 3.68
N LYS A 102 -16.65 -3.19 4.23
CA LYS A 102 -15.88 -4.13 3.42
C LYS A 102 -16.88 -4.98 2.61
N ALA A 103 -16.76 -4.98 1.29
CA ALA A 103 -17.48 -5.91 0.42
C ALA A 103 -16.97 -7.34 0.67
#